data_AF-A0A4R5GXH8-F1
#
_entry.id   AF-A0A4R5GXH8-F1
#
_cell.length_a   1.000
_cell.length_b   1.000
_cell.length_c   1.000
_cell.angle_alpha   90.00
_cell.angle_beta   90.00
_cell.angle_gamma   90.00
#
_symmetry.space_group_name_H-M   'P 1'
#
loop_
_entity.id
_entity.type
_entity.pdbx_description
1 polymer ?
#
loop_
_entity_poly.entity_id
_entity_poly.type
_entity_poly.pdbx_seq_one_letter_code
_entity_poly.pdbx_strand_id
1 'polypeptide(L)'
;MSLSKKSPLIIAACITTLLGCSQTSLTSSGKSSNYKSPKLKVSQTIDVGEAPHGIRVEGNKAYVANAGSDNIGVVDLDKGEQVKTIPASGVPLDIIRAGDDWLVTAFDGKVVSRINETGKVLKTYDVGKSPSLFSGIYNNGQISVTSEFADRLSFIDTKTHAIRRISTGKNPYPAHITSDGVLAFVPNNTDGTVTVYDLLNDRLQATVPVCEKPEGGALTQDEVSYMVACGGDNRVVFINTASFEVIKEISEGIGNRPFSVVAGPDGRFAYVNNAGGETLSVIDLKTNKVVQSIRVGKQPIVMRIFDRTLYVTNEVSNTLSVIPLPDAPKKPSPAKTNEVIVLGMIHSGHNTSKVYGLDTLDKAFRKMNPDYVLTEMPPNRFDRAQADWAEFGEIREPRIKRFAEYIGMLYPRFNEMQFEIIPTAGWNTHMNDFRRAALGRLAEDPTRASQWQEYQESVKLMGEKLEAAGGDDPLFIHSDEYDSIIKEGYGGPYQQYFNDDLGTGGWKTINEAHYANIDKALNKHSGEGKRFVITYGAGHKYWILQELRKRKDITILDTRTFFQ
;
A
#
# COMPACT_ATOMS: atom_id res chain seq x y z
N MET A 1 19.59 -60.13 39.86
CA MET A 1 20.39 -59.35 38.90
C MET A 1 19.45 -58.31 38.27
N SER A 2 19.40 -57.09 38.79
CA SER A 2 20.14 -55.92 38.23
C SER A 2 19.69 -55.63 36.79
N LEU A 3 18.96 -54.57 36.41
CA LEU A 3 18.85 -53.20 36.91
C LEU A 3 17.43 -52.64 36.71
N SER A 4 17.06 -51.71 37.59
CA SER A 4 15.77 -51.01 37.61
C SER A 4 15.89 -49.56 37.12
N LYS A 5 14.81 -49.11 36.48
CA LYS A 5 14.09 -47.83 36.67
C LYS A 5 14.84 -46.48 36.52
N LYS A 6 14.22 -45.67 35.64
CA LYS A 6 13.80 -44.27 35.81
C LYS A 6 14.85 -43.23 36.21
N SER A 7 15.10 -42.29 35.29
CA SER A 7 15.66 -40.97 35.61
C SER A 7 14.53 -39.97 35.92
N PRO A 8 14.63 -39.21 37.02
CA PRO A 8 13.94 -37.94 37.22
C PRO A 8 14.91 -36.74 37.07
N LEU A 9 14.27 -35.58 36.93
CA LEU A 9 14.76 -34.20 37.00
C LEU A 9 15.84 -33.95 38.06
N ILE A 10 16.99 -33.32 37.74
CA ILE A 10 17.79 -32.51 38.69
C ILE A 10 18.52 -31.35 37.97
N ILE A 11 18.47 -30.21 38.66
CA ILE A 11 19.12 -28.90 38.51
C ILE A 11 20.65 -28.96 38.67
N ALA A 12 21.39 -28.17 37.90
CA ALA A 12 22.68 -27.56 38.27
C ALA A 12 23.15 -26.64 37.13
N ALA A 13 23.99 -25.62 37.28
CA ALA A 13 24.39 -24.70 38.34
C ALA A 13 25.44 -23.78 37.68
N CYS A 14 25.47 -22.49 38.05
CA CYS A 14 26.53 -21.55 37.68
C CYS A 14 27.93 -22.11 37.98
N ILE A 15 28.84 -21.99 37.01
CA ILE A 15 30.28 -21.87 37.28
C ILE A 15 30.83 -20.70 36.45
N THR A 16 31.29 -19.71 37.20
CA THR A 16 32.06 -18.53 36.82
C THR A 16 33.40 -18.89 36.18
N THR A 17 33.70 -18.30 35.03
CA THR A 17 35.07 -17.95 34.65
C THR A 17 35.09 -16.54 34.07
N LEU A 18 35.69 -15.62 34.84
CA LEU A 18 36.11 -14.31 34.38
C LEU A 18 37.14 -14.47 33.27
N LEU A 19 36.87 -13.86 32.12
CA LEU A 19 37.89 -13.28 31.24
C LEU A 19 37.23 -12.10 30.55
N GLY A 20 37.77 -10.91 30.84
CA GLY A 20 37.20 -9.63 30.46
C GLY A 20 37.08 -9.49 28.94
N CYS A 21 35.86 -9.24 28.49
CA CYS A 21 35.61 -8.50 27.27
C CYS A 21 34.74 -7.31 27.67
N SER A 22 35.32 -6.12 27.63
CA SER A 22 34.63 -4.87 27.91
C SER A 22 33.38 -4.79 27.05
N GLN A 23 32.21 -4.84 27.67
CA GLN A 23 31.00 -4.32 27.03
C GLN A 23 31.23 -2.83 26.85
N THR A 24 31.70 -2.43 25.66
CA THR A 24 31.42 -1.10 25.15
C THR A 24 29.90 -1.04 25.01
N SER A 25 29.26 -0.52 26.04
CA SER A 25 27.91 0.01 25.96
C SER A 25 27.94 1.04 24.83
N LEU A 26 27.44 0.64 23.65
CA LEU A 26 26.89 1.59 22.70
C LEU A 26 25.63 2.16 23.37
N THR A 27 25.85 3.10 24.29
CA THR A 27 24.86 4.12 24.56
C THR A 27 24.67 4.82 23.23
N SER A 28 23.65 4.41 22.47
CA SER A 28 23.11 5.28 21.46
C SER A 28 22.58 6.49 22.21
N SER A 29 23.43 7.51 22.37
CA SER A 29 22.96 8.88 22.52
C SER A 29 22.32 9.24 21.17
N GLY A 30 21.20 8.60 20.86
CA GLY A 30 20.28 9.07 19.86
C GLY A 30 19.90 10.45 20.34
N LYS A 31 20.49 11.47 19.71
CA LYS A 31 20.02 12.84 19.83
C LYS A 31 18.52 12.74 19.62
N SER A 32 17.72 12.91 20.69
CA SER A 32 16.28 12.98 20.56
C SER A 32 16.04 14.06 19.53
N SER A 33 15.48 13.69 18.38
CA SER A 33 15.09 14.70 17.41
C SER A 33 14.15 15.64 18.15
N ASN A 34 14.57 16.88 18.40
CA ASN A 34 13.78 17.95 19.01
C ASN A 34 12.62 18.38 18.10
N TYR A 35 12.06 17.45 17.32
CA TYR A 35 10.89 17.68 16.52
C TYR A 35 9.70 17.79 17.48
N LYS A 36 9.32 19.02 17.78
CA LYS A 36 8.04 19.30 18.43
C LYS A 36 6.95 18.88 17.46
N SER A 37 6.11 17.93 17.87
CA SER A 37 4.92 17.57 17.12
C SER A 37 4.11 18.84 16.81
N PRO A 38 3.66 19.02 15.55
CA PRO A 38 2.85 20.17 15.21
C PRO A 38 1.60 20.15 16.08
N LYS A 39 1.31 21.28 16.74
CA LYS A 39 0.08 21.44 17.52
C LYS A 39 -1.07 21.66 16.56
N LEU A 40 -1.70 20.57 16.14
CA LEU A 40 -2.88 20.58 15.30
C LEU A 40 -4.04 21.25 16.03
N LYS A 41 -4.88 21.98 15.30
CA LYS A 41 -6.08 22.62 15.84
C LYS A 41 -7.18 22.61 14.81
N VAL A 42 -8.43 22.56 15.28
CA VAL A 42 -9.60 22.78 14.44
C VAL A 42 -9.55 24.22 13.90
N SER A 43 -9.60 24.38 12.58
CA SER A 43 -9.64 25.69 11.92
C SER A 43 -11.06 26.18 11.74
N GLN A 44 -12.00 25.27 11.50
CA GLN A 44 -13.43 25.56 11.34
C GLN A 44 -14.26 24.45 11.98
N THR A 45 -15.38 24.83 12.59
CA THR A 45 -16.46 23.93 12.98
C THR A 45 -17.71 24.43 12.27
N ILE A 46 -18.28 23.59 11.41
CA ILE A 46 -19.36 23.97 10.51
C ILE A 46 -20.60 23.19 10.91
N ASP A 47 -21.72 23.87 11.13
CA ASP A 47 -23.01 23.22 11.37
C ASP A 47 -23.51 22.54 10.09
N VAL A 48 -23.98 21.31 10.22
CA VAL A 48 -24.52 20.49 9.14
C VAL A 48 -25.86 19.88 9.56
N GLY A 49 -26.42 18.98 8.76
CA GLY A 49 -27.65 18.26 9.14
C GLY A 49 -27.48 17.33 10.34
N GLU A 50 -28.58 16.74 10.79
CA GLU A 50 -28.61 15.88 11.97
C GLU A 50 -27.87 14.55 11.74
N ALA A 51 -27.12 14.12 12.76
CA ALA A 51 -26.30 12.90 12.76
C ALA A 51 -25.42 12.76 11.50
N PRO A 52 -24.48 13.69 11.25
CA PRO A 52 -23.58 13.61 10.12
C PRO A 52 -22.65 12.42 10.24
N HIS A 53 -22.48 11.69 9.14
CA HIS A 53 -21.71 10.45 9.09
C HIS A 53 -20.64 10.52 7.99
N GLY A 54 -20.83 9.90 6.82
CA GLY A 54 -19.86 9.93 5.73
C GLY A 54 -19.66 11.33 5.14
N ILE A 55 -18.45 11.59 4.65
CA ILE A 55 -18.07 12.85 4.01
C ILE A 55 -17.21 12.61 2.77
N ARG A 56 -17.46 13.39 1.71
CA ARG A 56 -16.60 13.50 0.52
C ARG A 56 -16.32 14.95 0.19
N VAL A 57 -15.10 15.24 -0.26
CA VAL A 57 -14.70 16.59 -0.67
C VAL A 57 -14.38 16.58 -2.16
N GLU A 58 -14.93 17.55 -2.88
CA GLU A 58 -14.63 17.82 -4.29
C GLU A 58 -14.43 19.33 -4.49
N GLY A 59 -13.18 19.74 -4.74
CA GLY A 59 -12.81 21.14 -4.78
C GLY A 59 -13.10 21.84 -3.44
N ASN A 60 -13.82 22.96 -3.49
CA ASN A 60 -14.28 23.71 -2.31
C ASN A 60 -15.52 23.07 -1.64
N LYS A 61 -16.14 22.03 -2.21
CA LYS A 61 -17.39 21.49 -1.64
C LYS A 61 -17.13 20.24 -0.81
N ALA A 62 -17.75 20.18 0.36
CA ALA A 62 -17.91 18.94 1.12
C ALA A 62 -19.36 18.44 1.05
N TYR A 63 -19.53 17.16 0.78
CA TYR A 63 -20.80 16.44 0.72
C TYR A 63 -20.88 15.54 1.95
N VAL A 64 -21.81 15.83 2.85
CA VAL A 64 -21.95 15.18 4.16
C VAL A 64 -23.25 14.38 4.19
N ALA A 65 -23.16 13.08 4.41
CA ALA A 65 -24.32 12.23 4.63
C ALA A 65 -24.89 12.51 6.03
N ASN A 66 -26.05 13.17 6.10
CA ASN A 66 -26.73 13.52 7.34
C ASN A 66 -27.79 12.44 7.63
N ALA A 67 -27.40 11.44 8.41
CA ALA A 67 -28.19 10.24 8.65
C ALA A 67 -29.54 10.58 9.32
N GLY A 68 -29.55 11.52 10.26
CA GLY A 68 -30.74 11.92 11.00
C GLY A 68 -31.67 12.87 10.23
N SER A 69 -31.19 13.46 9.13
CA SER A 69 -31.97 14.37 8.29
C SER A 69 -32.31 13.80 6.91
N ASP A 70 -32.05 12.51 6.67
CA ASP A 70 -32.33 11.79 5.42
C ASP A 70 -31.83 12.50 4.17
N ASN A 71 -30.64 13.14 4.25
CA ASN A 71 -30.13 13.95 3.15
C ASN A 71 -28.60 14.01 3.08
N ILE A 72 -28.11 14.54 1.96
CA ILE A 72 -26.71 14.91 1.77
C ILE A 72 -26.61 16.44 1.87
N GLY A 73 -25.93 16.94 2.90
CA GLY A 73 -25.57 18.35 3.04
C GLY A 73 -24.42 18.71 2.10
N VAL A 74 -24.52 19.82 1.41
CA VAL A 74 -23.45 20.39 0.57
C VAL A 74 -22.92 21.62 1.28
N VAL A 75 -21.70 21.53 1.77
CA VAL A 75 -20.96 22.56 2.51
C VAL A 75 -20.01 23.27 1.58
N ASP A 76 -20.03 24.60 1.62
CA ASP A 76 -19.03 25.47 1.00
C ASP A 76 -17.93 25.72 2.03
N LEU A 77 -16.74 25.15 1.80
CA LEU A 77 -15.63 25.14 2.77
C LEU A 77 -14.96 26.52 2.92
N ASP A 78 -14.98 27.34 1.88
CA ASP A 78 -14.49 28.72 1.93
C ASP A 78 -15.39 29.58 2.82
N LYS A 79 -16.71 29.38 2.72
CA LYS A 79 -17.70 30.10 3.55
C LYS A 79 -17.86 29.49 4.94
N GLY A 80 -17.56 28.21 5.10
CA GLY A 80 -17.75 27.47 6.33
C GLY A 80 -19.23 27.25 6.67
N GLU A 81 -20.10 27.01 5.67
CA GLU A 81 -21.54 26.84 5.87
C GLU A 81 -22.14 25.78 4.93
N GLN A 82 -23.21 25.10 5.38
CA GLN A 82 -24.03 24.24 4.52
C GLN A 82 -24.92 25.11 3.62
N VAL A 83 -24.67 25.09 2.31
CA VAL A 83 -25.32 25.95 1.32
C VAL A 83 -26.46 25.28 0.55
N LYS A 84 -26.49 23.94 0.53
CA LYS A 84 -27.51 23.16 -0.18
C LYS A 84 -27.74 21.83 0.51
N THR A 85 -28.92 21.26 0.30
CA THR A 85 -29.26 19.89 0.68
C THR A 85 -29.71 19.11 -0.56
N ILE A 86 -29.30 17.85 -0.66
CA ILE A 86 -29.74 16.90 -1.68
C ILE A 86 -30.53 15.79 -0.96
N PRO A 87 -31.81 15.55 -1.28
CA PRO A 87 -32.58 14.47 -0.67
C PRO A 87 -31.91 13.11 -0.88
N ALA A 88 -31.86 12.29 0.17
CA ALA A 88 -31.47 10.88 0.09
C ALA A 88 -32.69 10.00 0.38
N SER A 89 -32.60 8.72 0.02
CA SER A 89 -33.64 7.73 0.39
C SER A 89 -33.16 6.92 1.58
N GLY A 90 -33.96 6.86 2.64
CA GLY A 90 -33.59 6.19 3.89
C GLY A 90 -32.53 6.97 4.67
N VAL A 91 -31.79 6.26 5.53
CA VAL A 91 -30.77 6.82 6.44
C VAL A 91 -29.40 6.82 5.74
N PRO A 92 -28.93 7.96 5.18
CA PRO A 92 -27.67 7.98 4.44
C PRO A 92 -26.46 7.88 5.37
N LEU A 93 -25.54 6.96 5.09
CA LEU A 93 -24.28 6.86 5.85
C LEU A 93 -23.04 7.29 5.07
N ASP A 94 -23.02 7.16 3.75
CA ASP A 94 -21.92 7.65 2.92
C ASP A 94 -22.38 7.97 1.50
N ILE A 95 -21.56 8.74 0.82
CA ILE A 95 -21.72 9.12 -0.59
C ILE A 95 -20.39 8.93 -1.32
N ILE A 96 -20.44 8.61 -2.63
CA ILE A 96 -19.26 8.55 -3.49
C ILE A 96 -19.62 8.86 -4.94
N ARG A 97 -18.70 9.52 -5.67
CA ARG A 97 -18.90 9.90 -7.07
C ARG A 97 -18.85 8.68 -8.00
N ALA A 98 -19.75 8.61 -8.98
CA ALA A 98 -19.84 7.56 -9.98
C ALA A 98 -20.18 8.15 -11.36
N GLY A 99 -19.14 8.60 -12.09
CA GLY A 99 -19.31 9.41 -13.28
C GLY A 99 -19.88 10.78 -12.92
N ASP A 100 -20.94 11.22 -13.63
CA ASP A 100 -21.65 12.47 -13.32
C ASP A 100 -22.67 12.33 -12.18
N ASP A 101 -22.90 11.10 -11.71
CA ASP A 101 -23.87 10.77 -10.67
C ASP A 101 -23.18 10.48 -9.32
N TRP A 102 -23.99 10.23 -8.30
CA TRP A 102 -23.56 9.81 -6.97
C TRP A 102 -24.09 8.41 -6.65
N LEU A 103 -23.34 7.65 -5.86
CA LEU A 103 -23.87 6.51 -5.10
C LEU A 103 -24.01 6.92 -3.64
N VAL A 104 -25.13 6.54 -3.01
CA VAL A 104 -25.44 6.80 -1.60
C VAL A 104 -25.85 5.48 -0.93
N THR A 105 -25.25 5.18 0.22
CA THR A 105 -25.68 4.05 1.06
C THR A 105 -26.89 4.43 1.91
N ALA A 106 -27.81 3.49 2.17
CA ALA A 106 -28.97 3.70 3.03
C ALA A 106 -29.04 2.60 4.11
N PHE A 107 -28.69 2.94 5.35
CA PHE A 107 -28.41 1.95 6.41
C PHE A 107 -29.65 1.25 6.97
N ASP A 108 -30.81 1.89 6.93
CA ASP A 108 -32.10 1.28 7.25
C ASP A 108 -32.59 0.31 6.16
N GLY A 109 -31.95 0.32 5.00
CA GLY A 109 -32.32 -0.46 3.83
C GLY A 109 -31.39 -1.64 3.53
N LYS A 110 -31.39 -2.03 2.27
CA LYS A 110 -30.58 -3.11 1.70
C LYS A 110 -29.90 -2.74 0.38
N VAL A 111 -30.00 -1.46 0.00
CA VAL A 111 -29.59 -0.99 -1.32
C VAL A 111 -28.61 0.18 -1.22
N VAL A 112 -27.73 0.27 -2.21
CA VAL A 112 -27.04 1.49 -2.60
C VAL A 112 -27.84 2.16 -3.72
N SER A 113 -28.12 3.44 -3.58
CA SER A 113 -28.87 4.22 -4.57
C SER A 113 -27.92 5.05 -5.43
N ARG A 114 -28.04 4.93 -6.76
CA ARG A 114 -27.46 5.87 -7.72
C ARG A 114 -28.40 7.06 -7.88
N ILE A 115 -27.95 8.26 -7.57
CA ILE A 115 -28.73 9.50 -7.64
C ILE A 115 -28.02 10.53 -8.52
N ASN A 116 -28.79 11.42 -9.14
CA ASN A 116 -28.23 12.61 -9.79
C ASN A 116 -28.02 13.77 -8.78
N GLU A 117 -27.55 14.92 -9.26
CA GLU A 117 -27.32 16.15 -8.47
C GLU A 117 -28.56 16.76 -7.77
N THR A 118 -29.77 16.27 -8.08
CA THR A 118 -31.03 16.68 -7.44
C THR A 118 -31.54 15.66 -6.43
N GLY A 119 -30.85 14.54 -6.24
CA GLY A 119 -31.29 13.45 -5.37
C GLY A 119 -32.29 12.49 -6.02
N LYS A 120 -32.57 12.64 -7.33
CA LYS A 120 -33.45 11.71 -8.04
C LYS A 120 -32.74 10.36 -8.18
N VAL A 121 -33.36 9.31 -7.66
CA VAL A 121 -32.88 7.93 -7.81
C VAL A 121 -32.97 7.51 -9.28
N LEU A 122 -31.84 7.12 -9.84
CA LEU A 122 -31.68 6.62 -11.19
C LEU A 122 -31.64 5.08 -11.22
N LYS A 123 -31.03 4.48 -10.19
CA LYS A 123 -30.87 3.03 -10.07
C LYS A 123 -30.61 2.63 -8.62
N THR A 124 -30.90 1.40 -8.26
CA THR A 124 -30.54 0.82 -6.96
C THR A 124 -29.76 -0.48 -7.15
N TYR A 125 -28.88 -0.80 -6.21
CA TYR A 125 -28.07 -2.01 -6.16
C TYR A 125 -28.32 -2.71 -4.84
N ASP A 126 -28.88 -3.92 -4.86
CA ASP A 126 -29.05 -4.72 -3.64
C ASP A 126 -27.70 -5.25 -3.17
N VAL A 127 -27.19 -4.70 -2.08
CA VAL A 127 -25.89 -5.08 -1.49
C VAL A 127 -26.06 -5.84 -0.19
N GLY A 128 -27.30 -6.08 0.25
CA GLY A 128 -27.61 -6.66 1.55
C GLY A 128 -27.92 -5.59 2.60
N LYS A 129 -28.55 -6.03 3.68
CA LYS A 129 -29.04 -5.22 4.78
C LYS A 129 -27.95 -4.31 5.38
N SER A 130 -28.29 -3.05 5.56
CA SER A 130 -27.51 -2.02 6.23
C SER A 130 -26.14 -1.77 5.61
N PRO A 131 -26.10 -1.29 4.35
CA PRO A 131 -24.88 -0.76 3.76
C PRO A 131 -24.33 0.41 4.57
N SER A 132 -23.03 0.32 4.87
CA SER A 132 -22.26 1.22 5.74
C SER A 132 -21.57 2.31 4.92
N LEU A 133 -20.24 2.42 5.01
CA LEU A 133 -19.43 3.33 4.20
C LEU A 133 -18.88 2.68 2.93
N PHE A 134 -18.56 3.52 1.95
CA PHE A 134 -17.77 3.11 0.81
C PHE A 134 -16.28 3.03 1.18
N SER A 135 -15.65 1.92 0.83
CA SER A 135 -14.22 1.68 1.01
C SER A 135 -13.37 2.31 -0.09
N GLY A 136 -13.98 2.66 -1.23
CA GLY A 136 -13.32 3.36 -2.34
C GLY A 136 -13.66 2.79 -3.71
N ILE A 137 -13.01 3.36 -4.72
CA ILE A 137 -13.03 2.88 -6.11
C ILE A 137 -11.84 1.92 -6.30
N TYR A 138 -12.12 0.74 -6.84
CA TYR A 138 -11.22 -0.38 -7.08
C TYR A 138 -11.21 -0.73 -8.58
N ASN A 139 -10.15 -1.41 -9.06
CA ASN A 139 -9.94 -1.96 -10.41
C ASN A 139 -11.03 -1.65 -11.45
N ASN A 140 -10.67 -0.87 -12.48
CA ASN A 140 -11.52 -0.52 -13.61
C ASN A 140 -12.81 0.26 -13.26
N GLY A 141 -12.92 0.78 -12.02
CA GLY A 141 -14.01 1.66 -11.59
C GLY A 141 -15.10 0.99 -10.75
N GLN A 142 -14.84 -0.18 -10.18
CA GLN A 142 -15.75 -0.85 -9.24
C GLN A 142 -15.81 -0.10 -7.91
N ILE A 143 -16.98 0.02 -7.30
CA ILE A 143 -17.15 0.68 -6.00
C ILE A 143 -17.43 -0.37 -4.93
N SER A 144 -16.65 -0.32 -3.85
CA SER A 144 -16.76 -1.27 -2.75
C SER A 144 -17.55 -0.71 -1.57
N VAL A 145 -18.40 -1.54 -0.97
CA VAL A 145 -19.27 -1.18 0.17
C VAL A 145 -19.46 -2.39 1.09
N THR A 146 -19.35 -2.16 2.40
CA THR A 146 -19.70 -3.19 3.40
C THR A 146 -21.16 -3.06 3.81
N SER A 147 -21.79 -4.20 4.08
CA SER A 147 -23.16 -4.27 4.60
C SER A 147 -23.15 -4.98 5.95
N GLU A 148 -23.35 -4.22 7.02
CA GLU A 148 -23.05 -4.66 8.39
C GLU A 148 -23.95 -5.83 8.80
N PHE A 149 -25.26 -5.69 8.65
CA PHE A 149 -26.20 -6.77 9.01
C PHE A 149 -26.42 -7.80 7.90
N ALA A 150 -25.56 -7.81 6.87
CA ALA A 150 -25.53 -8.83 5.85
C ALA A 150 -24.18 -9.59 5.82
N ASP A 151 -23.29 -9.29 6.75
CA ASP A 151 -21.98 -9.94 6.97
C ASP A 151 -21.18 -10.07 5.66
N ARG A 152 -21.09 -8.98 4.89
CA ARG A 152 -20.43 -8.99 3.59
C ARG A 152 -19.80 -7.68 3.15
N LEU A 153 -18.83 -7.83 2.26
CA LEU A 153 -18.28 -6.79 1.38
C LEU A 153 -18.82 -7.01 -0.04
N SER A 154 -19.35 -5.97 -0.66
CA SER A 154 -19.86 -5.99 -2.04
C SER A 154 -19.07 -5.06 -2.95
N PHE A 155 -18.89 -5.45 -4.21
CA PHE A 155 -18.28 -4.65 -5.27
C PHE A 155 -19.31 -4.41 -6.37
N ILE A 156 -19.60 -3.14 -6.64
CA ILE A 156 -20.55 -2.70 -7.66
C ILE A 156 -19.76 -2.23 -8.89
N ASP A 157 -19.94 -2.89 -10.02
CA ASP A 157 -19.50 -2.36 -11.30
C ASP A 157 -20.56 -1.38 -11.83
N THR A 158 -20.22 -0.10 -11.91
CA THR A 158 -21.19 0.94 -12.31
C THR A 158 -21.49 0.97 -13.81
N LYS A 159 -20.66 0.31 -14.64
CA LYS A 159 -20.83 0.19 -16.09
C LYS A 159 -21.68 -1.02 -16.45
N THR A 160 -21.35 -2.19 -15.89
CA THR A 160 -22.05 -3.45 -16.19
C THR A 160 -23.22 -3.72 -15.25
N HIS A 161 -23.27 -3.02 -14.10
CA HIS A 161 -24.22 -3.24 -13.01
C HIS A 161 -24.09 -4.60 -12.29
N ALA A 162 -23.01 -5.33 -12.56
CA ALA A 162 -22.71 -6.55 -11.83
C ALA A 162 -22.35 -6.25 -10.36
N ILE A 163 -22.75 -7.14 -9.46
CA ILE A 163 -22.42 -7.07 -8.03
C ILE A 163 -21.69 -8.36 -7.64
N ARG A 164 -20.41 -8.26 -7.29
CA ARG A 164 -19.65 -9.33 -6.65
C ARG A 164 -19.79 -9.20 -5.13
N ARG A 165 -19.94 -10.32 -4.43
CA ARG A 165 -20.14 -10.34 -2.97
C ARG A 165 -19.15 -11.28 -2.31
N ILE A 166 -18.61 -10.86 -1.18
CA ILE A 166 -17.63 -11.56 -0.38
C ILE A 166 -18.19 -11.66 1.04
N SER A 167 -18.30 -12.88 1.56
CA SER A 167 -18.65 -13.11 2.95
C SER A 167 -17.52 -12.65 3.87
N THR A 168 -17.88 -12.02 4.97
CA THR A 168 -16.96 -11.56 6.01
C THR A 168 -17.29 -12.26 7.33
N GLY A 169 -16.65 -11.83 8.43
CA GLY A 169 -17.20 -12.08 9.76
C GLY A 169 -18.41 -11.20 10.03
N LYS A 170 -18.96 -11.30 11.24
CA LYS A 170 -20.20 -10.65 11.63
C LYS A 170 -20.05 -9.15 11.85
N ASN A 171 -21.05 -8.41 11.38
CA ASN A 171 -21.16 -6.96 11.52
C ASN A 171 -19.89 -6.23 11.02
N PRO A 172 -19.51 -6.43 9.73
CA PRO A 172 -18.31 -5.82 9.17
C PRO A 172 -18.44 -4.31 9.10
N TYR A 173 -17.38 -3.64 9.52
CA TYR A 173 -17.18 -2.22 9.32
C TYR A 173 -16.40 -1.97 8.02
N PRO A 174 -16.25 -0.70 7.58
CA PRO A 174 -15.67 -0.37 6.28
C PRO A 174 -14.32 -1.05 6.03
N ALA A 175 -14.24 -1.75 4.90
CA ALA A 175 -13.03 -2.44 4.46
C ALA A 175 -11.93 -1.46 4.00
N HIS A 176 -10.68 -1.90 3.99
CA HIS A 176 -9.59 -1.19 3.32
C HIS A 176 -8.89 -2.14 2.35
N ILE A 177 -8.67 -1.66 1.13
CA ILE A 177 -8.06 -2.45 0.07
C ILE A 177 -6.64 -1.93 -0.15
N THR A 178 -5.66 -2.81 -0.29
CA THR A 178 -4.29 -2.44 -0.64
C THR A 178 -4.24 -1.73 -1.98
N SER A 179 -3.26 -0.86 -2.17
CA SER A 179 -3.10 -0.02 -3.37
C SER A 179 -2.93 -0.85 -4.65
N ASP A 180 -2.37 -2.06 -4.53
CA ASP A 180 -2.26 -3.06 -5.59
C ASP A 180 -3.58 -3.80 -5.89
N GLY A 181 -4.65 -3.51 -5.15
CA GLY A 181 -5.96 -4.11 -5.31
C GLY A 181 -6.05 -5.59 -4.90
N VAL A 182 -5.04 -6.16 -4.25
CA VAL A 182 -4.99 -7.61 -4.01
C VAL A 182 -5.67 -8.00 -2.71
N LEU A 183 -5.46 -7.27 -1.62
CA LEU A 183 -5.97 -7.64 -0.30
C LEU A 183 -7.02 -6.66 0.18
N ALA A 184 -8.14 -7.18 0.68
CA ALA A 184 -9.11 -6.43 1.48
C ALA A 184 -8.99 -6.82 2.95
N PHE A 185 -8.86 -5.83 3.82
CA PHE A 185 -8.92 -5.97 5.27
C PHE A 185 -10.27 -5.46 5.75
N VAL A 186 -11.07 -6.33 6.38
CA VAL A 186 -12.43 -6.03 6.82
C VAL A 186 -12.56 -6.28 8.32
N PRO A 187 -12.68 -5.24 9.16
CA PRO A 187 -12.90 -5.40 10.59
C PRO A 187 -14.31 -5.92 10.86
N ASN A 188 -14.41 -7.00 11.62
CA ASN A 188 -15.67 -7.68 11.95
C ASN A 188 -16.02 -7.39 13.42
N ASN A 189 -16.89 -6.40 13.63
CA ASN A 189 -17.12 -5.81 14.94
C ASN A 189 -17.58 -6.84 15.99
N THR A 190 -18.57 -7.67 15.64
CA THR A 190 -19.14 -8.64 16.58
C THR A 190 -18.20 -9.79 16.87
N ASP A 191 -17.39 -10.20 15.88
CA ASP A 191 -16.51 -11.37 16.01
C ASP A 191 -15.16 -11.04 16.65
N GLY A 192 -14.79 -9.75 16.77
CA GLY A 192 -13.49 -9.35 17.31
C GLY A 192 -12.31 -9.70 16.39
N THR A 193 -12.56 -9.79 15.08
CA THR A 193 -11.57 -10.24 14.09
C THR A 193 -11.43 -9.24 12.93
N VAL A 194 -10.39 -9.40 12.13
CA VAL A 194 -10.26 -8.81 10.80
C VAL A 194 -10.25 -9.92 9.76
N THR A 195 -11.18 -9.89 8.81
CA THR A 195 -11.13 -10.70 7.60
C THR A 195 -10.09 -10.13 6.65
N VAL A 196 -9.11 -10.94 6.26
CA VAL A 196 -8.17 -10.63 5.16
C VAL A 196 -8.59 -11.47 3.97
N TYR A 197 -9.03 -10.82 2.90
CA TYR A 197 -9.53 -11.46 1.70
C TYR A 197 -8.64 -11.15 0.50
N ASP A 198 -8.26 -12.19 -0.24
CA ASP A 198 -7.53 -12.10 -1.49
C ASP A 198 -8.53 -11.84 -2.62
N LEU A 199 -8.68 -10.57 -2.97
CA LEU A 199 -9.62 -10.10 -4.00
C LEU A 199 -9.26 -10.63 -5.39
N LEU A 200 -7.99 -10.94 -5.61
CA LEU A 200 -7.49 -11.38 -6.88
C LEU A 200 -7.78 -12.86 -7.14
N ASN A 201 -7.63 -13.70 -6.13
CA ASN A 201 -7.89 -15.14 -6.21
C ASN A 201 -9.28 -15.54 -5.69
N ASP A 202 -10.09 -14.56 -5.29
CA ASP A 202 -11.46 -14.76 -4.79
C ASP A 202 -11.51 -15.76 -3.63
N ARG A 203 -10.63 -15.58 -2.63
CA ARG A 203 -10.58 -16.46 -1.46
C ARG A 203 -10.29 -15.73 -0.16
N LEU A 204 -10.81 -16.27 0.93
CA LEU A 204 -10.43 -15.89 2.28
C LEU A 204 -8.95 -16.25 2.50
N GLN A 205 -8.14 -15.26 2.86
CA GLN A 205 -6.70 -15.44 3.07
C GLN A 205 -6.38 -15.65 4.56
N ALA A 206 -7.02 -14.89 5.45
CA ALA A 206 -6.90 -15.04 6.90
C ALA A 206 -8.13 -14.48 7.62
N THR A 207 -8.34 -14.93 8.85
CA THR A 207 -9.21 -14.29 9.84
C THR A 207 -8.36 -14.04 11.07
N VAL A 208 -8.03 -12.78 11.33
CA VAL A 208 -7.07 -12.37 12.36
C VAL A 208 -7.82 -11.92 13.61
N PRO A 209 -7.72 -12.63 14.75
CA PRO A 209 -8.22 -12.12 16.03
C PRO A 209 -7.48 -10.83 16.40
N VAL A 210 -8.21 -9.80 16.83
CA VAL A 210 -7.62 -8.49 17.16
C VAL A 210 -7.99 -8.02 18.57
N CYS A 211 -9.26 -7.74 18.82
CA CYS A 211 -9.70 -6.99 20.00
C CYS A 211 -11.24 -7.02 20.13
N GLU A 212 -11.78 -6.52 21.24
CA GLU A 212 -13.23 -6.33 21.38
C GLU A 212 -13.71 -5.17 20.49
N LYS A 213 -14.74 -5.43 19.68
CA LYS A 213 -15.41 -4.45 18.79
C LYS A 213 -14.43 -3.66 17.92
N PRO A 214 -13.72 -4.32 16.98
CA PRO A 214 -13.02 -3.60 15.92
C PRO A 214 -14.05 -2.84 15.09
N GLU A 215 -13.96 -1.51 15.09
CA GLU A 215 -14.85 -0.64 14.33
C GLU A 215 -14.14 -0.30 13.01
N GLY A 216 -13.49 0.86 12.87
CA GLY A 216 -12.76 1.25 11.67
C GLY A 216 -11.29 0.82 11.66
N GLY A 217 -10.70 0.74 10.46
CA GLY A 217 -9.26 0.55 10.30
C GLY A 217 -8.66 1.45 9.23
N ALA A 218 -7.36 1.34 8.98
CA ALA A 218 -6.68 1.97 7.85
C ALA A 218 -5.32 1.33 7.59
N LEU A 219 -4.94 1.23 6.31
CA LEU A 219 -3.56 0.91 5.94
C LEU A 219 -2.64 2.11 6.24
N THR A 220 -1.43 1.84 6.70
CA THR A 220 -0.36 2.84 6.73
C THR A 220 0.01 3.26 5.31
N GLN A 221 0.61 4.44 5.12
CA GLN A 221 0.99 4.93 3.78
C GLN A 221 1.99 4.02 3.06
N ASP A 222 2.76 3.23 3.83
CA ASP A 222 3.66 2.22 3.29
C ASP A 222 3.00 0.85 3.08
N GLU A 223 1.74 0.69 3.49
CA GLU A 223 0.94 -0.54 3.49
C GLU A 223 1.58 -1.73 4.20
N VAL A 224 2.61 -1.51 5.02
CA VAL A 224 3.26 -2.56 5.83
C VAL A 224 2.36 -2.98 7.01
N SER A 225 1.49 -2.07 7.46
CA SER A 225 0.59 -2.31 8.58
C SER A 225 -0.85 -1.91 8.27
N TYR A 226 -1.80 -2.69 8.75
CA TYR A 226 -3.20 -2.33 8.87
C TYR A 226 -3.51 -1.99 10.32
N MET A 227 -3.92 -0.75 10.57
CA MET A 227 -4.33 -0.24 11.88
C MET A 227 -5.81 -0.52 12.11
N VAL A 228 -6.18 -0.89 13.33
CA VAL A 228 -7.55 -1.20 13.73
C VAL A 228 -7.90 -0.42 14.99
N ALA A 229 -8.98 0.36 14.95
CA ALA A 229 -9.55 1.02 16.11
C ALA A 229 -10.39 0.03 16.91
N CYS A 230 -9.99 -0.24 18.14
CA CYS A 230 -10.64 -1.20 19.03
C CYS A 230 -11.53 -0.47 20.03
N GLY A 231 -12.78 -0.25 19.66
CA GLY A 231 -13.74 0.55 20.42
C GLY A 231 -14.09 -0.04 21.78
N GLY A 232 -14.05 -1.37 21.93
CA GLY A 232 -14.31 -2.05 23.21
C GLY A 232 -13.15 -1.96 24.20
N ASP A 233 -11.92 -1.82 23.70
CA ASP A 233 -10.69 -1.93 24.50
C ASP A 233 -9.93 -0.60 24.66
N ASN A 234 -10.40 0.49 24.04
CA ASN A 234 -9.74 1.81 24.03
C ASN A 234 -8.26 1.77 23.57
N ARG A 235 -8.00 1.07 22.46
CA ARG A 235 -6.66 0.94 21.87
C ARG A 235 -6.68 0.92 20.35
N VAL A 236 -5.50 1.04 19.74
CA VAL A 236 -5.27 0.78 18.31
C VAL A 236 -4.33 -0.40 18.15
N VAL A 237 -4.72 -1.39 17.34
CA VAL A 237 -3.94 -2.59 17.04
C VAL A 237 -3.38 -2.50 15.63
N PHE A 238 -2.17 -3.01 15.40
CA PHE A 238 -1.51 -3.05 14.10
C PHE A 238 -1.32 -4.50 13.67
N ILE A 239 -1.83 -4.83 12.48
CA ILE A 239 -1.62 -6.11 11.81
C ILE A 239 -0.56 -5.91 10.74
N ASN A 240 0.47 -6.76 10.70
CA ASN A 240 1.40 -6.78 9.57
C ASN A 240 0.69 -7.35 8.34
N THR A 241 0.71 -6.63 7.22
CA THR A 241 -0.07 -6.98 6.03
C THR A 241 0.48 -8.16 5.23
N ALA A 242 1.72 -8.59 5.52
CA ALA A 242 2.34 -9.74 4.86
C ALA A 242 2.15 -11.04 5.63
N SER A 243 2.32 -11.00 6.96
CA SER A 243 2.20 -12.17 7.85
C SER A 243 0.79 -12.37 8.42
N PHE A 244 -0.03 -11.31 8.42
CA PHE A 244 -1.34 -11.26 9.07
C PHE A 244 -1.30 -11.43 10.60
N GLU A 245 -0.14 -11.17 11.20
CA GLU A 245 0.04 -11.21 12.65
C GLU A 245 -0.17 -9.82 13.26
N VAL A 246 -0.71 -9.79 14.47
CA VAL A 246 -0.72 -8.58 15.30
C VAL A 246 0.72 -8.31 15.75
N ILE A 247 1.24 -7.15 15.37
CA ILE A 247 2.64 -6.77 15.65
C ILE A 247 2.78 -5.65 16.67
N LYS A 248 1.69 -4.96 17.00
CA LYS A 248 1.73 -3.79 17.87
C LYS A 248 0.36 -3.41 18.41
N GLU A 249 0.35 -2.80 19.59
CA GLU A 249 -0.82 -2.19 20.19
C GLU A 249 -0.46 -0.85 20.84
N ILE A 250 -1.36 0.13 20.78
CA ILE A 250 -1.21 1.44 21.42
C ILE A 250 -2.49 1.74 22.19
N SER A 251 -2.39 1.80 23.52
CA SER A 251 -3.50 2.13 24.44
C SER A 251 -3.26 3.44 25.19
N GLU A 252 -2.02 3.71 25.61
CA GLU A 252 -1.68 4.91 26.37
C GLU A 252 -2.02 6.19 25.59
N GLY A 253 -2.89 7.02 26.16
CA GLY A 253 -3.32 8.30 25.60
C GLY A 253 -4.41 8.24 24.54
N ILE A 254 -4.86 7.04 24.13
CA ILE A 254 -6.04 6.88 23.29
C ILE A 254 -7.28 7.23 24.13
N GLY A 255 -8.20 8.01 23.54
CA GLY A 255 -9.44 8.39 24.19
C GLY A 255 -10.49 7.28 24.18
N ASN A 256 -11.64 7.56 24.78
CA ASN A 256 -12.71 6.57 24.94
C ASN A 256 -13.39 6.21 23.61
N ARG A 257 -13.63 4.91 23.41
CA ARG A 257 -14.24 4.27 22.24
C ARG A 257 -13.64 4.80 20.92
N PRO A 258 -12.39 4.43 20.58
CA PRO A 258 -11.82 4.75 19.29
C PRO A 258 -12.63 4.05 18.19
N PHE A 259 -13.18 4.82 17.25
CA PHE A 259 -14.12 4.31 16.25
C PHE A 259 -13.50 4.17 14.87
N SER A 260 -12.60 5.06 14.46
CA SER A 260 -11.87 4.99 13.19
C SER A 260 -10.44 5.46 13.37
N VAL A 261 -9.57 5.06 12.44
CA VAL A 261 -8.18 5.50 12.35
C VAL A 261 -7.89 5.86 10.89
N VAL A 262 -7.13 6.92 10.65
CA VAL A 262 -6.65 7.30 9.31
C VAL A 262 -5.15 7.60 9.34
N ALA A 263 -4.41 7.12 8.35
CA ALA A 263 -3.00 7.43 8.17
C ALA A 263 -2.82 8.81 7.51
N GLY A 264 -2.03 9.67 8.11
CA GLY A 264 -1.66 10.96 7.55
C GLY A 264 -0.87 10.81 6.24
N PRO A 265 -0.97 11.79 5.31
CA PRO A 265 -0.33 11.72 3.99
C PRO A 265 1.20 11.79 4.04
N ASP A 266 1.79 12.14 5.18
CA ASP A 266 3.23 12.15 5.41
C ASP A 266 3.78 10.80 5.89
N GLY A 267 2.90 9.81 6.15
CA GLY A 267 3.26 8.51 6.70
C GLY A 267 3.79 8.55 8.14
N ARG A 268 3.82 9.72 8.79
CA ARG A 268 4.38 9.89 10.12
C ARG A 268 3.33 9.84 11.21
N PHE A 269 2.15 10.39 10.96
CA PHE A 269 1.09 10.45 11.96
C PHE A 269 -0.11 9.61 11.56
N ALA A 270 -0.81 9.08 12.55
CA ALA A 270 -2.16 8.54 12.42
C ALA A 270 -3.12 9.31 13.33
N TYR A 271 -4.37 9.41 12.92
CA TYR A 271 -5.42 10.13 13.63
C TYR A 271 -6.51 9.16 14.01
N VAL A 272 -6.96 9.20 15.26
CA VAL A 272 -7.98 8.29 15.82
C VAL A 272 -9.10 9.14 16.41
N ASN A 273 -10.34 8.93 16.01
CA ASN A 273 -11.48 9.60 16.65
C ASN A 273 -12.00 8.81 17.83
N ASN A 274 -12.20 9.51 18.95
CA ASN A 274 -12.66 8.92 20.21
C ASN A 274 -14.18 9.17 20.33
N ALA A 275 -14.99 8.29 19.74
CA ALA A 275 -16.44 8.44 19.61
C ALA A 275 -17.18 8.41 20.95
N GLY A 276 -16.55 7.87 22.00
CA GLY A 276 -17.06 7.92 23.38
C GLY A 276 -16.88 9.29 24.05
N GLY A 277 -16.42 10.30 23.32
CA GLY A 277 -16.18 11.66 23.80
C GLY A 277 -16.21 12.69 22.69
N GLU A 278 -15.26 13.62 22.72
CA GLU A 278 -15.21 14.80 21.85
C GLU A 278 -13.78 15.16 21.46
N THR A 279 -12.96 14.12 21.25
CA THR A 279 -11.53 14.28 20.97
C THR A 279 -11.05 13.38 19.84
N LEU A 280 -9.94 13.79 19.22
CA LEU A 280 -9.10 12.94 18.38
C LEU A 280 -7.76 12.70 19.07
N SER A 281 -7.21 11.50 18.93
CA SER A 281 -5.85 11.16 19.35
C SER A 281 -4.91 11.21 18.13
N VAL A 282 -3.76 11.86 18.26
CA VAL A 282 -2.72 11.93 17.23
C VAL A 282 -1.58 10.99 17.63
N ILE A 283 -1.33 9.95 16.85
CA ILE A 283 -0.26 8.98 17.07
C ILE A 283 0.93 9.34 16.19
N ASP A 284 2.13 9.49 16.75
CA ASP A 284 3.38 9.48 15.99
C ASP A 284 3.80 8.03 15.74
N LEU A 285 3.72 7.58 14.48
CA LEU A 285 3.97 6.19 14.07
C LEU A 285 5.45 5.79 14.18
N LYS A 286 6.37 6.76 14.25
CA LYS A 286 7.80 6.48 14.46
C LYS A 286 8.07 6.14 15.93
N THR A 287 7.45 6.88 16.84
CA THR A 287 7.64 6.68 18.30
C THR A 287 6.60 5.76 18.92
N ASN A 288 5.51 5.47 18.21
CA ASN A 288 4.34 4.70 18.65
C ASN A 288 3.68 5.29 19.90
N LYS A 289 3.57 6.62 19.95
CA LYS A 289 2.96 7.33 21.09
C LYS A 289 1.89 8.29 20.63
N VAL A 290 0.84 8.42 21.44
CA VAL A 290 -0.07 9.56 21.31
C VAL A 290 0.68 10.82 21.71
N VAL A 291 0.81 11.75 20.76
CA VAL A 291 1.57 13.00 20.94
C VAL A 291 0.67 14.22 21.13
N GLN A 292 -0.62 14.08 20.83
CA GLN A 292 -1.60 15.15 21.00
C GLN A 292 -3.02 14.59 21.13
N SER A 293 -3.85 15.25 21.93
CA SER A 293 -5.32 15.14 21.88
C SER A 293 -5.91 16.45 21.35
N ILE A 294 -6.80 16.37 20.37
CA ILE A 294 -7.46 17.52 19.73
C ILE A 294 -8.93 17.48 20.10
N ARG A 295 -9.47 18.59 20.64
CA ARG A 295 -10.91 18.70 20.90
C ARG A 295 -11.66 19.00 19.60
N VAL A 296 -12.75 18.27 19.36
CA VAL A 296 -13.65 18.40 18.21
C VAL A 296 -15.10 18.49 18.73
N GLY A 297 -16.10 18.14 17.91
CA GLY A 297 -17.49 18.01 18.35
C GLY A 297 -17.76 16.69 19.09
N LYS A 298 -19.00 16.51 19.55
CA LYS A 298 -19.41 15.33 20.31
C LYS A 298 -19.62 14.13 19.39
N GLN A 299 -19.13 12.97 19.82
CA GLN A 299 -19.19 11.70 19.08
C GLN A 299 -18.63 11.85 17.65
N PRO A 300 -17.32 12.11 17.51
CA PRO A 300 -16.69 12.09 16.20
C PRO A 300 -16.74 10.66 15.63
N ILE A 301 -17.17 10.48 14.37
CA ILE A 301 -17.43 9.15 13.78
C ILE A 301 -16.60 8.87 12.52
N VAL A 302 -16.77 9.64 11.43
CA VAL A 302 -16.01 9.43 10.20
C VAL A 302 -14.89 10.46 10.09
N MET A 303 -13.70 9.99 9.73
CA MET A 303 -12.55 10.80 9.37
C MET A 303 -12.18 10.58 7.90
N ARG A 304 -11.91 11.66 7.17
CA ARG A 304 -11.36 11.62 5.81
C ARG A 304 -10.30 12.70 5.64
N ILE A 305 -9.23 12.37 4.94
CA ILE A 305 -8.21 13.34 4.56
C ILE A 305 -8.39 13.67 3.08
N PHE A 306 -8.53 14.96 2.77
CA PHE A 306 -8.52 15.50 1.41
C PHE A 306 -7.59 16.70 1.38
N ASP A 307 -6.68 16.73 0.39
CA ASP A 307 -5.69 17.81 0.21
C ASP A 307 -5.01 18.27 1.51
N ARG A 308 -4.42 17.30 2.25
CA ARG A 308 -3.78 17.52 3.56
C ARG A 308 -4.67 18.18 4.62
N THR A 309 -5.97 18.10 4.49
CA THR A 309 -6.93 18.55 5.51
C THR A 309 -7.70 17.36 6.02
N LEU A 310 -7.74 17.19 7.35
CA LEU A 310 -8.53 16.18 8.03
C LEU A 310 -9.92 16.75 8.31
N TYR A 311 -10.94 16.08 7.80
CA TYR A 311 -12.34 16.37 8.02
C TYR A 311 -12.94 15.33 8.94
N VAL A 312 -13.69 15.78 9.94
CA VAL A 312 -14.30 14.91 10.97
C VAL A 312 -15.77 15.26 11.15
N THR A 313 -16.64 14.29 10.92
CA THR A 313 -18.06 14.43 11.24
C THR A 313 -18.32 14.08 12.70
N ASN A 314 -19.04 14.95 13.38
CA ASN A 314 -19.35 14.84 14.80
C ASN A 314 -20.85 14.61 14.97
N GLU A 315 -21.23 13.33 15.05
CA GLU A 315 -22.60 12.83 14.91
C GLU A 315 -23.57 13.50 15.89
N VAL A 316 -23.22 13.54 17.18
CA VAL A 316 -24.13 14.07 18.22
C VAL A 316 -24.20 15.60 18.21
N SER A 317 -23.12 16.26 17.83
CA SER A 317 -23.10 17.73 17.78
C SER A 317 -23.63 18.31 16.47
N ASN A 318 -23.92 17.49 15.45
CA ASN A 318 -24.34 17.93 14.12
C ASN A 318 -23.34 18.90 13.47
N THR A 319 -22.04 18.65 13.62
CA THR A 319 -20.98 19.51 13.06
C THR A 319 -19.94 18.76 12.26
N LEU A 320 -19.28 19.48 11.36
CA LEU A 320 -18.08 19.09 10.64
C LEU A 320 -16.88 19.88 11.19
N SER A 321 -15.87 19.20 11.73
CA SER A 321 -14.59 19.81 12.09
C SER A 321 -13.60 19.74 10.93
N VAL A 322 -12.95 20.86 10.63
CA VAL A 322 -11.90 20.99 9.62
C VAL A 322 -10.56 21.21 10.30
N ILE A 323 -9.58 20.36 10.03
CA ILE A 323 -8.27 20.36 10.69
C ILE A 323 -7.16 20.33 9.62
N PRO A 324 -6.51 21.47 9.32
CA PRO A 324 -5.37 21.50 8.42
C PRO A 324 -4.23 20.68 8.99
N LEU A 325 -3.67 19.77 8.19
CA LEU A 325 -2.49 19.01 8.55
C LEU A 325 -1.24 19.79 8.12
N PRO A 326 -0.13 19.70 8.87
CA PRO A 326 1.12 20.35 8.51
C PRO A 326 1.50 20.00 7.08
N ASP A 327 2.16 20.90 6.37
CA ASP A 327 2.88 20.55 5.14
C ASP A 327 3.81 19.38 5.42
N ALA A 328 4.07 18.56 4.39
CA ALA A 328 5.18 17.63 4.49
C ALA A 328 6.40 18.53 4.80
N PRO A 329 7.25 18.18 5.78
CA PRO A 329 8.42 18.99 6.04
C PRO A 329 9.09 19.26 4.69
N LYS A 330 9.13 20.53 4.26
CA LYS A 330 9.79 20.91 3.02
C LYS A 330 11.19 20.36 3.16
N LYS A 331 11.48 19.30 2.41
CA LYS A 331 12.82 18.73 2.41
C LYS A 331 13.73 19.92 2.10
N PRO A 332 14.75 20.19 2.95
CA PRO A 332 15.79 21.11 2.54
C PRO A 332 16.21 20.70 1.14
N SER A 333 16.44 21.66 0.24
CA SER A 333 17.13 21.35 -1.00
C SER A 333 18.31 20.42 -0.67
N PRO A 334 18.46 19.27 -1.36
CA PRO A 334 19.45 18.26 -1.02
C PRO A 334 20.78 18.93 -0.67
N ALA A 335 21.28 18.74 0.55
CA ALA A 335 22.60 19.26 0.92
C ALA A 335 23.68 18.66 0.01
N LYS A 336 23.41 17.45 -0.52
CA LYS A 336 24.14 16.75 -1.58
C LYS A 336 23.16 15.94 -2.45
N THR A 337 23.38 15.92 -3.76
CA THR A 337 22.59 15.14 -4.71
C THR A 337 22.97 13.67 -4.64
N ASN A 338 21.99 12.76 -4.59
CA ASN A 338 22.27 11.32 -4.66
C ASN A 338 22.61 10.91 -6.09
N GLU A 339 23.49 9.94 -6.26
CA GLU A 339 23.79 9.33 -7.55
C GLU A 339 22.96 8.07 -7.75
N VAL A 340 22.41 7.87 -8.94
CA VAL A 340 21.56 6.72 -9.25
C VAL A 340 22.06 6.03 -10.53
N ILE A 341 22.27 4.72 -10.44
CA ILE A 341 22.64 3.85 -11.56
C ILE A 341 21.48 2.87 -11.78
N VAL A 342 21.01 2.72 -13.02
CA VAL A 342 19.99 1.70 -13.36
C VAL A 342 20.68 0.56 -14.09
N LEU A 343 20.77 -0.57 -13.42
CA LEU A 343 21.45 -1.78 -13.86
C LEU A 343 20.42 -2.82 -14.33
N GLY A 344 20.35 -3.01 -15.64
CA GLY A 344 19.52 -4.01 -16.30
C GLY A 344 20.12 -5.40 -16.18
N MET A 345 19.35 -6.31 -15.60
CA MET A 345 19.69 -7.72 -15.37
C MET A 345 19.05 -8.62 -16.44
N ILE A 346 19.74 -9.69 -16.80
CA ILE A 346 19.25 -10.74 -17.72
C ILE A 346 18.77 -12.00 -16.97
N HIS A 347 18.57 -11.90 -15.65
CA HIS A 347 18.09 -12.96 -14.78
C HIS A 347 18.90 -14.27 -14.90
N SER A 348 18.25 -15.40 -15.17
CA SER A 348 18.91 -16.68 -15.38
C SER A 348 19.92 -16.67 -16.52
N GLY A 349 19.84 -15.71 -17.45
CA GLY A 349 20.82 -15.51 -18.51
C GLY A 349 22.24 -15.28 -17.97
N HIS A 350 22.41 -14.71 -16.78
CA HIS A 350 23.74 -14.53 -16.17
C HIS A 350 24.47 -15.85 -15.88
N ASN A 351 23.76 -16.97 -15.75
CA ASN A 351 24.37 -18.28 -15.55
C ASN A 351 24.98 -18.87 -16.83
N THR A 352 24.50 -18.42 -18.00
CA THR A 352 24.84 -19.02 -19.29
C THR A 352 25.54 -18.05 -20.24
N SER A 353 25.40 -16.74 -20.01
CA SER A 353 26.00 -15.70 -20.82
C SER A 353 27.52 -15.74 -20.75
N LYS A 354 28.16 -15.68 -21.91
CA LYS A 354 29.63 -15.57 -22.03
C LYS A 354 30.12 -14.14 -21.94
N VAL A 355 29.25 -13.15 -22.17
CA VAL A 355 29.60 -11.73 -22.22
C VAL A 355 29.10 -10.99 -20.99
N TYR A 356 27.89 -11.29 -20.52
CA TYR A 356 27.26 -10.70 -19.35
C TYR A 356 26.98 -11.73 -18.25
N GLY A 357 27.93 -12.64 -18.03
CA GLY A 357 27.87 -13.60 -16.93
C GLY A 357 28.03 -12.95 -15.54
N LEU A 358 27.89 -13.76 -14.48
CA LEU A 358 28.02 -13.30 -13.08
C LEU A 358 29.35 -12.61 -12.76
N ASP A 359 30.46 -13.02 -13.38
CA ASP A 359 31.78 -12.39 -13.17
C ASP A 359 31.83 -10.97 -13.78
N THR A 360 31.32 -10.79 -15.00
CA THR A 360 31.19 -9.46 -15.62
C THR A 360 30.30 -8.56 -14.78
N LEU A 361 29.15 -9.09 -14.33
CA LEU A 361 28.20 -8.36 -13.49
C LEU A 361 28.83 -7.94 -12.16
N ASP A 362 29.53 -8.85 -11.48
CA ASP A 362 30.17 -8.59 -10.20
C ASP A 362 31.27 -7.52 -10.32
N LYS A 363 32.12 -7.60 -11.36
CA LYS A 363 33.14 -6.58 -11.62
C LYS A 363 32.53 -5.20 -11.83
N ALA A 364 31.46 -5.10 -12.60
CA ALA A 364 30.74 -3.85 -12.82
C ALA A 364 30.13 -3.34 -11.50
N PHE A 365 29.43 -4.20 -10.76
CA PHE A 365 28.80 -3.86 -9.48
C PHE A 365 29.80 -3.36 -8.43
N ARG A 366 30.99 -3.97 -8.35
CA ARG A 366 32.10 -3.50 -7.51
C ARG A 366 32.58 -2.11 -7.90
N LYS A 367 32.72 -1.82 -9.20
CA LYS A 367 33.06 -0.48 -9.69
C LYS A 367 31.97 0.55 -9.35
N MET A 368 30.70 0.12 -9.34
CA MET A 368 29.58 0.98 -8.95
C MET A 368 29.66 1.38 -7.48
N ASN A 369 30.08 0.49 -6.58
CA ASN A 369 30.27 0.78 -5.15
C ASN A 369 29.06 1.47 -4.50
N PRO A 370 27.89 0.80 -4.44
CA PRO A 370 26.66 1.38 -3.91
C PRO A 370 26.68 1.56 -2.38
N ASP A 371 25.93 2.54 -1.89
CA ASP A 371 25.45 2.59 -0.52
C ASP A 371 24.09 1.87 -0.37
N TYR A 372 23.24 1.98 -1.41
CA TYR A 372 21.90 1.40 -1.45
C TYR A 372 21.69 0.60 -2.73
N VAL A 373 21.05 -0.56 -2.62
CA VAL A 373 20.69 -1.40 -3.76
C VAL A 373 19.19 -1.64 -3.76
N LEU A 374 18.51 -1.05 -4.75
CA LEU A 374 17.06 -1.16 -4.92
C LEU A 374 16.78 -2.32 -5.86
N THR A 375 16.16 -3.37 -5.35
CA THR A 375 16.09 -4.66 -6.05
C THR A 375 14.67 -4.98 -6.50
N GLU A 376 14.54 -5.70 -7.62
CA GLU A 376 13.30 -6.32 -8.05
C GLU A 376 12.95 -7.56 -7.17
N MET A 377 12.97 -7.37 -5.85
CA MET A 377 12.52 -8.32 -4.84
C MET A 377 11.20 -7.84 -4.22
N PRO A 378 10.18 -8.71 -4.11
CA PRO A 378 8.95 -8.35 -3.42
C PRO A 378 9.21 -8.07 -1.92
N PRO A 379 8.74 -6.93 -1.38
CA PRO A 379 8.97 -6.58 0.03
C PRO A 379 8.54 -7.67 1.01
N ASN A 380 7.39 -8.31 0.76
CA ASN A 380 6.86 -9.39 1.59
C ASN A 380 7.66 -10.71 1.55
N ARG A 381 8.70 -10.81 0.72
CA ARG A 381 9.59 -11.99 0.64
C ARG A 381 11.01 -11.68 1.11
N PHE A 382 11.35 -10.41 1.27
CA PHE A 382 12.69 -9.97 1.64
C PHE A 382 13.08 -10.47 3.03
N ASP A 383 12.22 -10.32 4.03
CA ASP A 383 12.51 -10.75 5.41
C ASP A 383 12.84 -12.23 5.50
N ARG A 384 12.12 -13.07 4.73
CA ARG A 384 12.41 -14.50 4.66
C ARG A 384 13.74 -14.79 3.99
N ALA A 385 14.03 -14.12 2.88
CA ALA A 385 15.31 -14.28 2.19
C ALA A 385 16.48 -13.82 3.07
N GLN A 386 16.30 -12.76 3.86
CA GLN A 386 17.27 -12.29 4.83
C GLN A 386 17.46 -13.28 5.98
N ALA A 387 16.37 -13.88 6.49
CA ALA A 387 16.44 -14.94 7.50
C ALA A 387 17.17 -16.18 6.97
N ASP A 388 16.86 -16.64 5.75
CA ASP A 388 17.55 -17.77 5.11
C ASP A 388 19.06 -17.52 5.02
N TRP A 389 19.45 -16.31 4.58
CA TRP A 389 20.86 -15.93 4.47
C TRP A 389 21.57 -15.89 5.83
N ALA A 390 20.92 -15.31 6.84
CA ALA A 390 21.49 -15.21 8.18
C ALA A 390 21.64 -16.57 8.87
N GLU A 391 20.69 -17.49 8.66
CA GLU A 391 20.69 -18.81 9.28
C GLU A 391 21.54 -19.84 8.52
N PHE A 392 21.48 -19.84 7.19
CA PHE A 392 22.04 -20.90 6.36
C PHE A 392 23.20 -20.45 5.46
N GLY A 393 23.44 -19.14 5.31
CA GLY A 393 24.40 -18.61 4.34
C GLY A 393 23.98 -18.81 2.88
N GLU A 394 22.70 -19.12 2.64
CA GLU A 394 22.12 -19.31 1.31
C GLU A 394 20.65 -18.86 1.29
N ILE A 395 20.15 -18.48 0.11
CA ILE A 395 18.72 -18.16 -0.06
C ILE A 395 17.94 -19.42 -0.39
N ARG A 396 16.93 -19.74 0.43
CA ARG A 396 16.05 -20.90 0.23
C ARG A 396 14.67 -20.51 -0.29
N GLU A 397 14.25 -19.27 -0.10
CA GLU A 397 13.01 -18.72 -0.63
C GLU A 397 12.94 -18.89 -2.17
N PRO A 398 12.07 -19.80 -2.68
CA PRO A 398 12.13 -20.26 -4.07
C PRO A 398 12.00 -19.15 -5.11
N ARG A 399 11.32 -18.05 -4.76
CA ARG A 399 11.12 -16.90 -5.66
C ARG A 399 12.32 -16.00 -5.79
N ILE A 400 13.19 -15.98 -4.78
CA ILE A 400 14.42 -15.20 -4.80
C ILE A 400 15.57 -16.08 -5.31
N LYS A 401 15.61 -17.35 -4.89
CA LYS A 401 16.65 -18.31 -5.28
C LYS A 401 16.80 -18.50 -6.79
N ARG A 402 15.76 -18.27 -7.59
CA ARG A 402 15.80 -18.43 -9.05
C ARG A 402 16.59 -17.34 -9.79
N PHE A 403 16.87 -16.21 -9.13
CA PHE A 403 17.56 -15.07 -9.74
C PHE A 403 19.05 -15.16 -9.46
N ALA A 404 19.81 -15.43 -10.53
CA ALA A 404 21.25 -15.64 -10.47
C ALA A 404 22.00 -14.42 -9.90
N GLU A 405 21.53 -13.22 -10.26
CA GLU A 405 22.04 -11.94 -9.79
C GLU A 405 21.96 -11.77 -8.27
N TYR A 406 20.94 -12.34 -7.62
CA TYR A 406 20.78 -12.24 -6.17
C TYR A 406 21.66 -13.23 -5.43
N ILE A 407 21.60 -14.50 -5.82
CA ILE A 407 22.34 -15.58 -5.13
C ILE A 407 23.84 -15.59 -5.47
N GLY A 408 24.19 -15.19 -6.69
CA GLY A 408 25.54 -15.29 -7.23
C GLY A 408 26.36 -14.02 -7.12
N MET A 409 25.70 -12.85 -6.96
CA MET A 409 26.38 -11.56 -6.89
C MET A 409 25.93 -10.75 -5.67
N LEU A 410 24.64 -10.45 -5.52
CA LEU A 410 24.20 -9.47 -4.51
C LEU A 410 24.43 -9.93 -3.06
N TYR A 411 23.85 -11.05 -2.64
CA TYR A 411 23.95 -11.54 -1.26
C TYR A 411 25.40 -11.87 -0.84
N PRO A 412 26.23 -12.52 -1.69
CA PRO A 412 27.65 -12.71 -1.39
C PRO A 412 28.43 -11.41 -1.12
N ARG A 413 27.98 -10.27 -1.64
CA ARG A 413 28.63 -8.96 -1.44
C ARG A 413 28.07 -8.16 -0.27
N PHE A 414 26.96 -8.59 0.32
CA PHE A 414 26.28 -7.87 1.39
C PHE A 414 27.21 -7.55 2.58
N ASN A 415 27.98 -8.54 3.05
CA ASN A 415 28.92 -8.36 4.16
C ASN A 415 30.24 -7.67 3.74
N GLU A 416 30.58 -7.72 2.46
CA GLU A 416 31.85 -7.21 1.94
C GLU A 416 31.79 -5.70 1.67
N MET A 417 30.72 -5.24 1.03
CA MET A 417 30.62 -3.88 0.48
C MET A 417 29.75 -2.92 1.32
N GLN A 418 29.14 -3.40 2.42
CA GLN A 418 28.42 -2.58 3.40
C GLN A 418 27.27 -1.71 2.83
N PHE A 419 26.58 -2.21 1.79
CA PHE A 419 25.38 -1.57 1.24
C PHE A 419 24.10 -2.11 1.89
N GLU A 420 23.02 -1.32 1.84
CA GLU A 420 21.68 -1.75 2.25
C GLU A 420 20.86 -2.20 1.04
N ILE A 421 20.21 -3.37 1.13
CA ILE A 421 19.25 -3.83 0.11
C ILE A 421 17.86 -3.29 0.47
N ILE A 422 17.21 -2.65 -0.50
CA ILE A 422 15.83 -2.17 -0.39
C ILE A 422 14.98 -2.92 -1.42
N PRO A 423 14.04 -3.78 -1.01
CA PRO A 423 13.15 -4.46 -1.95
C PRO A 423 12.14 -3.47 -2.55
N THR A 424 12.10 -3.36 -3.87
CA THR A 424 11.24 -2.40 -4.58
C THR A 424 10.34 -3.04 -5.64
N ALA A 425 10.24 -4.38 -5.71
CA ALA A 425 9.31 -4.99 -6.66
C ALA A 425 7.84 -4.63 -6.31
N GLY A 426 7.09 -4.20 -7.32
CA GLY A 426 5.67 -3.91 -7.24
C GLY A 426 4.80 -5.10 -7.63
N TRP A 427 5.39 -6.26 -7.97
CA TRP A 427 4.64 -7.49 -8.24
C TRP A 427 4.63 -8.39 -7.01
N ASN A 428 3.52 -9.09 -6.80
CA ASN A 428 3.38 -10.16 -5.83
C ASN A 428 2.98 -11.48 -6.51
N THR A 429 2.89 -12.57 -5.72
CA THR A 429 2.44 -13.90 -6.19
C THR A 429 1.13 -13.83 -6.96
N HIS A 430 0.19 -13.15 -6.36
CA HIS A 430 -1.17 -13.09 -6.80
C HIS A 430 -1.21 -12.38 -8.17
N MET A 431 -0.58 -11.21 -8.31
CA MET A 431 -0.53 -10.45 -9.58
C MET A 431 0.03 -11.27 -10.75
N ASN A 432 1.10 -12.04 -10.51
CA ASN A 432 1.66 -12.90 -11.54
C ASN A 432 0.73 -14.06 -11.93
N ASP A 433 0.03 -14.64 -10.96
CA ASP A 433 -0.92 -15.74 -11.19
C ASP A 433 -2.14 -15.24 -11.98
N PHE A 434 -2.66 -14.07 -11.62
CA PHE A 434 -3.72 -13.40 -12.38
C PHE A 434 -3.29 -13.06 -13.79
N ARG A 435 -2.13 -12.42 -13.97
CA ARG A 435 -1.59 -12.07 -15.30
C ARG A 435 -1.51 -13.31 -16.18
N ARG A 436 -0.98 -14.42 -15.65
CA ARG A 436 -0.90 -15.70 -16.39
C ARG A 436 -2.28 -16.22 -16.78
N ALA A 437 -3.24 -16.22 -15.86
CA ALA A 437 -4.60 -16.69 -16.14
C ALA A 437 -5.33 -15.78 -17.13
N ALA A 438 -5.18 -14.46 -17.01
CA ALA A 438 -5.78 -13.48 -17.90
C ALA A 438 -5.21 -13.58 -19.32
N LEU A 439 -3.88 -13.70 -19.45
CA LEU A 439 -3.25 -13.96 -20.75
C LEU A 439 -3.71 -15.28 -21.36
N GLY A 440 -3.89 -16.34 -20.55
CA GLY A 440 -4.45 -17.61 -21.02
C GLY A 440 -5.86 -17.45 -21.60
N ARG A 441 -6.74 -16.72 -20.90
CA ARG A 441 -8.09 -16.43 -21.41
C ARG A 441 -8.07 -15.61 -22.69
N LEU A 442 -7.23 -14.58 -22.75
CA LEU A 442 -7.09 -13.73 -23.93
C LEU A 442 -6.56 -14.50 -25.15
N ALA A 443 -5.69 -15.49 -24.92
CA ALA A 443 -5.17 -16.37 -25.97
C ALA A 443 -6.24 -17.28 -26.57
N GLU A 444 -7.23 -17.69 -25.78
CA GLU A 444 -8.28 -18.62 -26.17
C GLU A 444 -9.57 -17.91 -26.66
N ASP A 445 -9.69 -16.59 -26.45
CA ASP A 445 -10.86 -15.81 -26.83
C ASP A 445 -10.90 -15.54 -28.36
N PRO A 446 -11.86 -16.12 -29.10
CA PRO A 446 -11.95 -15.92 -30.55
C PRO A 446 -12.19 -14.47 -30.96
N THR A 447 -12.80 -13.66 -30.08
CA THR A 447 -13.06 -12.23 -30.35
C THR A 447 -11.79 -11.37 -30.22
N ARG A 448 -10.74 -11.91 -29.57
CA ARG A 448 -9.46 -11.23 -29.34
C ARG A 448 -8.32 -11.78 -30.22
N ALA A 449 -8.60 -12.76 -31.08
CA ALA A 449 -7.60 -13.48 -31.86
C ALA A 449 -6.66 -12.58 -32.68
N SER A 450 -7.18 -11.54 -33.33
CA SER A 450 -6.37 -10.58 -34.09
C SER A 450 -5.37 -9.81 -33.21
N GLN A 451 -5.83 -9.33 -32.05
CA GLN A 451 -4.98 -8.61 -31.09
C GLN A 451 -3.92 -9.53 -30.48
N TRP A 452 -4.29 -10.79 -30.22
CA TRP A 452 -3.37 -11.80 -29.73
C TRP A 452 -2.28 -12.12 -30.76
N GLN A 453 -2.65 -12.28 -32.03
CA GLN A 453 -1.70 -12.51 -33.11
C GLN A 453 -0.72 -11.33 -33.25
N GLU A 454 -1.21 -10.10 -33.26
CA GLU A 454 -0.38 -8.90 -33.34
C GLU A 454 0.61 -8.79 -32.16
N TYR A 455 0.18 -9.17 -30.96
CA TYR A 455 1.06 -9.26 -29.80
C TYR A 455 2.17 -10.31 -29.98
N GLN A 456 1.84 -11.51 -30.46
CA GLN A 456 2.85 -12.55 -30.72
C GLN A 456 3.87 -12.11 -31.78
N GLU A 457 3.40 -11.48 -32.85
CA GLU A 457 4.26 -10.93 -33.91
C GLU A 457 5.18 -9.82 -33.37
N SER A 458 4.64 -8.93 -32.53
CA SER A 458 5.42 -7.87 -31.88
C SER A 458 6.52 -8.43 -30.95
N VAL A 459 6.20 -9.44 -30.13
CA VAL A 459 7.19 -10.09 -29.25
C VAL A 459 8.28 -10.80 -30.07
N LYS A 460 7.90 -11.47 -31.15
CA LYS A 460 8.85 -12.13 -32.05
C LYS A 460 9.80 -11.10 -32.69
N LEU A 461 9.27 -10.03 -33.27
CA LEU A 461 10.06 -8.99 -33.91
C LEU A 461 10.99 -8.28 -32.92
N MET A 462 10.51 -8.05 -31.68
CA MET A 462 11.33 -7.52 -30.61
C MET A 462 12.53 -8.44 -30.34
N GLY A 463 12.32 -9.75 -30.20
CA GLY A 463 13.41 -10.72 -30.01
C GLY A 463 14.42 -10.71 -31.15
N GLU A 464 13.95 -10.71 -32.41
CA GLU A 464 14.82 -10.64 -33.59
C GLU A 464 15.65 -9.34 -33.64
N LYS A 465 15.04 -8.20 -33.29
CA LYS A 465 15.75 -6.91 -33.20
C LYS A 465 16.80 -6.90 -32.09
N LEU A 466 16.50 -7.47 -30.92
CA LEU A 466 17.44 -7.55 -29.79
C LEU A 466 18.67 -8.40 -30.17
N GLU A 467 18.45 -9.59 -30.72
CA GLU A 467 19.53 -10.48 -31.16
C GLU A 467 20.40 -9.82 -32.25
N ALA A 468 19.78 -9.15 -33.23
CA ALA A 468 20.51 -8.51 -34.32
C ALA A 468 21.34 -7.29 -33.87
N ALA A 469 20.88 -6.56 -32.85
CA ALA A 469 21.52 -5.32 -32.41
C ALA A 469 22.66 -5.53 -31.40
N GLY A 470 22.59 -6.58 -30.59
CA GLY A 470 23.65 -6.86 -29.61
C GLY A 470 23.36 -7.95 -28.60
N GLY A 471 22.17 -8.55 -28.62
CA GLY A 471 21.79 -9.67 -27.76
C GLY A 471 21.94 -9.34 -26.28
N ASP A 472 22.79 -10.10 -25.60
CA ASP A 472 23.04 -9.98 -24.17
C ASP A 472 24.29 -9.14 -23.81
N ASP A 473 24.89 -8.40 -24.76
CA ASP A 473 26.01 -7.48 -24.49
C ASP A 473 25.57 -6.40 -23.47
N PRO A 474 26.27 -6.25 -22.33
CA PRO A 474 25.89 -5.27 -21.31
C PRO A 474 25.97 -3.81 -21.80
N LEU A 475 26.84 -3.47 -22.76
CA LEU A 475 26.89 -2.12 -23.33
C LEU A 475 25.65 -1.83 -24.19
N PHE A 476 25.18 -2.84 -24.94
CA PHE A 476 23.95 -2.76 -25.72
C PHE A 476 22.72 -2.70 -24.81
N ILE A 477 22.60 -3.59 -23.82
CA ILE A 477 21.48 -3.60 -22.88
C ILE A 477 21.29 -2.23 -22.21
N HIS A 478 22.39 -1.54 -21.89
CA HIS A 478 22.37 -0.22 -21.25
C HIS A 478 22.33 0.96 -22.25
N SER A 479 21.99 0.72 -23.52
CA SER A 479 21.83 1.76 -24.55
C SER A 479 20.39 2.26 -24.69
N ASP A 480 20.21 3.42 -25.32
CA ASP A 480 18.89 3.94 -25.72
C ASP A 480 18.23 3.09 -26.83
N GLU A 481 19.03 2.38 -27.64
CA GLU A 481 18.53 1.49 -28.69
C GLU A 481 17.79 0.29 -28.11
N TYR A 482 18.39 -0.38 -27.12
CA TYR A 482 17.73 -1.45 -26.37
C TYR A 482 16.42 -0.97 -25.73
N ASP A 483 16.45 0.21 -25.09
CA ASP A 483 15.27 0.78 -24.46
C ASP A 483 14.16 1.09 -25.46
N SER A 484 14.49 1.53 -26.68
CA SER A 484 13.52 1.75 -27.76
C SER A 484 12.90 0.44 -28.23
N ILE A 485 13.70 -0.60 -28.46
CA ILE A 485 13.22 -1.92 -28.92
C ILE A 485 12.25 -2.52 -27.90
N ILE A 486 12.60 -2.49 -26.61
CA ILE A 486 11.75 -2.98 -25.53
C ILE A 486 10.45 -2.18 -25.42
N LYS A 487 10.53 -0.85 -25.52
CA LYS A 487 9.36 0.03 -25.46
C LYS A 487 8.42 -0.21 -26.64
N GLU A 488 8.94 -0.44 -27.83
CA GLU A 488 8.12 -0.79 -29.01
C GLU A 488 7.45 -2.15 -28.87
N GLY A 489 8.15 -3.14 -28.33
CA GLY A 489 7.60 -4.49 -28.11
C GLY A 489 6.52 -4.51 -27.03
N TYR A 490 6.90 -4.24 -25.78
CA TYR A 490 5.97 -4.31 -24.65
C TYR A 490 5.02 -3.10 -24.55
N GLY A 491 5.46 -1.92 -24.98
CA GLY A 491 4.62 -0.72 -25.04
C GLY A 491 3.73 -0.63 -26.30
N GLY A 492 3.86 -1.59 -27.22
CA GLY A 492 3.00 -1.76 -28.39
C GLY A 492 1.73 -2.57 -28.07
N PRO A 493 1.40 -3.64 -28.82
CA PRO A 493 0.15 -4.38 -28.69
C PRO A 493 -0.17 -4.88 -27.27
N TYR A 494 0.85 -5.27 -26.49
CA TYR A 494 0.65 -5.78 -25.14
C TYR A 494 0.04 -4.72 -24.21
N GLN A 495 0.65 -3.54 -24.16
CA GLN A 495 0.14 -2.42 -23.37
C GLN A 495 -1.16 -1.86 -23.97
N GLN A 496 -1.26 -1.76 -25.30
CA GLN A 496 -2.42 -1.15 -25.96
C GLN A 496 -3.69 -1.97 -25.80
N TYR A 497 -3.61 -3.30 -25.94
CA TYR A 497 -4.81 -4.14 -25.99
C TYR A 497 -5.14 -4.82 -24.67
N PHE A 498 -4.15 -5.12 -23.83
CA PHE A 498 -4.37 -6.02 -22.69
C PHE A 498 -4.20 -5.34 -21.34
N ASN A 499 -3.68 -4.12 -21.25
CA ASN A 499 -3.36 -3.54 -19.95
C ASN A 499 -4.60 -3.44 -19.03
N ASP A 500 -5.76 -3.09 -19.57
CA ASP A 500 -7.03 -3.01 -18.82
C ASP A 500 -7.55 -4.41 -18.39
N ASP A 501 -7.37 -5.41 -19.25
CA ASP A 501 -7.72 -6.81 -18.97
C ASP A 501 -6.79 -7.44 -17.92
N LEU A 502 -5.53 -7.03 -17.91
CA LEU A 502 -4.49 -7.50 -17.02
C LEU A 502 -4.48 -6.77 -15.66
N GLY A 503 -5.25 -5.68 -15.53
CA GLY A 503 -5.40 -4.91 -14.29
C GLY A 503 -4.05 -4.57 -13.67
N THR A 504 -3.81 -5.07 -12.46
CA THR A 504 -2.57 -4.81 -11.70
C THR A 504 -1.36 -5.56 -12.28
N GLY A 505 -1.59 -6.62 -13.06
CA GLY A 505 -0.55 -7.34 -13.80
C GLY A 505 -0.20 -6.76 -15.16
N GLY A 506 -0.85 -5.66 -15.58
CA GLY A 506 -0.55 -4.96 -16.83
C GLY A 506 0.82 -4.30 -16.83
N TRP A 507 1.44 -4.16 -18.01
CA TRP A 507 2.81 -3.63 -18.15
C TRP A 507 2.96 -2.22 -17.60
N LYS A 508 1.98 -1.35 -17.81
CA LYS A 508 2.02 0.02 -17.27
C LYS A 508 1.89 -0.01 -15.74
N THR A 509 0.86 -0.69 -15.24
CA THR A 509 0.53 -0.74 -13.82
C THR A 509 1.67 -1.32 -12.99
N ILE A 510 2.33 -2.37 -13.49
CA ILE A 510 3.45 -2.98 -12.76
C ILE A 510 4.67 -2.06 -12.69
N ASN A 511 4.97 -1.34 -13.77
CA ASN A 511 6.09 -0.39 -13.77
C ASN A 511 5.79 0.85 -12.90
N GLU A 512 4.54 1.31 -12.86
CA GLU A 512 4.08 2.34 -11.91
C GLU A 512 4.29 1.89 -10.46
N ALA A 513 3.92 0.64 -10.13
CA ALA A 513 4.11 0.08 -8.80
C ALA A 513 5.59 -0.09 -8.44
N HIS A 514 6.43 -0.56 -9.38
CA HIS A 514 7.88 -0.62 -9.20
C HIS A 514 8.47 0.75 -8.89
N TYR A 515 8.13 1.74 -9.71
CA TYR A 515 8.66 3.08 -9.55
C TYR A 515 8.15 3.73 -8.26
N ALA A 516 6.90 3.51 -7.85
CA ALA A 516 6.40 4.04 -6.58
C ALA A 516 7.26 3.60 -5.37
N ASN A 517 7.68 2.32 -5.36
CA ASN A 517 8.61 1.81 -4.34
C ASN A 517 10.01 2.41 -4.45
N ILE A 518 10.54 2.55 -5.67
CA ILE A 518 11.84 3.21 -5.92
C ILE A 518 11.80 4.68 -5.47
N ASP A 519 10.75 5.41 -5.84
CA ASP A 519 10.55 6.82 -5.52
C ASP A 519 10.46 7.03 -4.01
N LYS A 520 9.73 6.15 -3.31
CA LYS A 520 9.65 6.11 -1.84
C LYS A 520 11.03 5.88 -1.20
N ALA A 521 11.82 4.94 -1.71
CA ALA A 521 13.18 4.68 -1.21
C ALA A 521 14.11 5.88 -1.43
N LEU A 522 14.16 6.43 -2.64
CA LEU A 522 14.93 7.64 -2.96
C LEU A 522 14.46 8.83 -2.11
N ASN A 523 13.16 8.94 -1.86
CA ASN A 523 12.59 9.98 -1.01
C ASN A 523 13.01 9.82 0.45
N LYS A 524 13.07 8.61 0.99
CA LYS A 524 13.51 8.34 2.36
C LYS A 524 14.95 8.81 2.58
N HIS A 525 15.79 8.69 1.56
CA HIS A 525 17.23 8.97 1.60
C HIS A 525 17.66 10.23 0.83
N SER A 526 16.72 11.13 0.55
CA SER A 526 16.97 12.35 -0.23
C SER A 526 17.94 13.29 0.50
N GLY A 527 18.96 13.79 -0.20
CA GLY A 527 19.92 14.73 0.36
C GLY A 527 21.14 14.14 1.06
N GLU A 528 21.28 12.81 1.07
CA GLU A 528 22.38 12.14 1.76
C GLU A 528 23.71 12.18 0.97
N GLY A 529 23.66 12.40 -0.35
CA GLY A 529 24.83 12.33 -1.23
C GLY A 529 25.34 10.90 -1.40
N LYS A 530 24.40 9.95 -1.47
CA LYS A 530 24.63 8.51 -1.48
C LYS A 530 24.46 7.93 -2.88
N ARG A 531 25.06 6.78 -3.13
CA ARG A 531 24.99 6.08 -4.41
C ARG A 531 24.00 4.93 -4.36
N PHE A 532 23.04 4.98 -5.28
CA PHE A 532 21.99 3.99 -5.46
C PHE A 532 22.27 3.18 -6.72
N VAL A 533 22.18 1.86 -6.61
CA VAL A 533 22.13 0.96 -7.77
C VAL A 533 20.76 0.31 -7.80
N ILE A 534 19.98 0.55 -8.86
CA ILE A 534 18.68 -0.06 -9.09
C ILE A 534 18.91 -1.29 -9.96
N THR A 535 18.66 -2.49 -9.42
CA THR A 535 18.88 -3.77 -10.12
C THR A 535 17.53 -4.39 -10.50
N TYR A 536 17.21 -4.35 -11.79
CA TYR A 536 15.92 -4.80 -12.32
C TYR A 536 16.11 -5.59 -13.60
N GLY A 537 15.15 -6.46 -13.94
CA GLY A 537 15.08 -7.06 -15.26
C GLY A 537 15.19 -5.98 -16.34
N ALA A 538 16.07 -6.18 -17.31
CA ALA A 538 16.44 -5.14 -18.28
C ALA A 538 15.23 -4.56 -19.04
N GLY A 539 14.15 -5.33 -19.21
CA GLY A 539 12.90 -4.86 -19.81
C GLY A 539 12.22 -3.69 -19.06
N HIS A 540 12.43 -3.55 -17.74
CA HIS A 540 11.85 -2.47 -16.94
C HIS A 540 12.68 -1.17 -16.96
N LYS A 541 13.93 -1.24 -17.44
CA LYS A 541 14.92 -0.14 -17.36
C LYS A 541 14.41 1.16 -17.96
N TYR A 542 13.88 1.11 -19.18
CA TYR A 542 13.45 2.32 -19.89
C TYR A 542 12.37 3.09 -19.11
N TRP A 543 11.47 2.36 -18.44
CA TRP A 543 10.35 2.95 -17.70
C TRP A 543 10.85 3.63 -16.43
N ILE A 544 11.71 2.94 -15.67
CA ILE A 544 12.38 3.48 -14.49
C ILE A 544 13.19 4.74 -14.85
N LEU A 545 13.98 4.69 -15.92
CA LEU A 545 14.75 5.85 -16.39
C LEU A 545 13.87 7.04 -16.78
N GLN A 546 12.73 6.80 -17.43
CA GLN A 546 11.79 7.87 -17.80
C GLN A 546 11.26 8.62 -16.58
N GLU A 547 10.91 7.91 -15.51
CA GLU A 547 10.44 8.55 -14.28
C GLU A 547 11.57 9.20 -13.48
N LEU A 548 12.72 8.55 -13.35
CA LEU A 548 13.89 9.12 -12.67
C LEU A 548 14.35 10.43 -13.31
N ARG A 549 14.28 10.55 -14.65
CA ARG A 549 14.63 11.78 -15.37
C ARG A 549 13.72 12.97 -15.04
N LYS A 550 12.55 12.74 -14.44
CA LYS A 550 11.65 13.80 -13.94
C LYS A 550 12.12 14.36 -12.59
N ARG A 551 12.94 13.60 -11.85
CA ARG A 551 13.48 14.02 -10.55
C ARG A 551 14.60 15.05 -10.74
N LYS A 552 14.63 16.04 -9.87
CA LYS A 552 15.66 17.10 -9.84
C LYS A 552 16.64 16.95 -8.68
N ASP A 553 16.42 15.98 -7.81
CA ASP A 553 17.16 15.76 -6.56
C ASP A 553 18.18 14.61 -6.64
N ILE A 554 18.39 14.07 -7.84
CA ILE A 554 19.32 12.98 -8.12
C ILE A 554 20.17 13.28 -9.36
N THR A 555 21.30 12.58 -9.49
CA THR A 555 22.13 12.54 -10.69
C THR A 555 22.15 11.10 -11.21
N ILE A 556 21.65 10.90 -12.43
CA ILE A 556 21.67 9.58 -13.06
C ILE A 556 23.04 9.40 -13.72
N LEU A 557 23.74 8.33 -13.36
CA LEU A 557 25.03 7.96 -13.95
C LEU A 557 24.83 7.00 -15.12
N ASP A 558 25.67 7.11 -16.16
CA ASP A 558 25.64 6.20 -17.30
C ASP A 558 26.21 4.84 -16.92
N THR A 559 25.33 3.83 -16.86
CA THR A 559 25.67 2.46 -16.47
C THR A 559 26.76 1.83 -17.36
N ARG A 560 26.87 2.24 -18.63
CA ARG A 560 27.85 1.67 -19.58
C ARG A 560 29.30 1.93 -19.14
N THR A 561 29.55 3.01 -18.42
CA THR A 561 30.89 3.37 -17.93
C THR A 561 31.47 2.35 -16.94
N PHE A 562 30.63 1.53 -16.31
CA PHE A 562 31.07 0.50 -15.36
C PHE A 562 31.40 -0.84 -16.04
N PHE A 563 31.04 -1.00 -17.32
CA PHE A 563 31.33 -2.19 -18.12
C PHE A 563 32.57 -2.04 -19.03
N GLN A 564 33.17 -0.85 -19.06
CA GLN A 564 34.40 -0.55 -19.81
C GLN A 564 35.68 -0.93 -19.05
#